data_AF-A0A7X7FLE9-F1
#
_entry.id   AF-A0A7X7FLE9-F1
#
_cell.length_a   1.000
_cell.length_b   1.000
_cell.length_c   1.000
_cell.angle_alpha   90.00
_cell.angle_beta   90.00
_cell.angle_gamma   90.00
#
_symmetry.space_group_name_H-M   'P 1'
#
loop_
_entity.id
_entity.type
_entity.pdbx_description
1 polymer ?
#
loop_
_entity_poly.entity_id
_entity_poly.type
_entity_poly.pdbx_seq_one_letter_code
_entity_poly.pdbx_strand_id
1 'polypeptide(L)'
;MLSRSAFLVMAIPVVLSQAAMGQQQIRLDIWAVDPLVKVFRDAAPASSAEAFAEAACGEHATFQIVVRSEQPVTNLRASARPLALEPPVGVYRQPDKPRFVGYVPVDRPMQTPPKDQLRKPPAEYPDPLLEVDTIDLPAGQAQPIWITVPVPVQSATGTYRGSLTVTGRAGNVGANAQIPLVLKVHRAIIFKSRLWTTNWFGMHWRHMQISPKEGSPEYWDLLGRYARNMAEHRQNVALISPLALAEFKPGEGDKLQIDFSKFDRWVKIFKDEGVIGMIEGGHIGGRVGGWESQFVVQIRQVKDGKVVSSSVDPGSPEAGAFY
;
A
#
# COMPACT_ATOMS: atom_id res chain seq x y z
N MET A 1 84.21 -2.17 -53.62
CA MET A 1 83.12 -1.22 -53.91
C MET A 1 81.82 -1.86 -53.49
N LEU A 2 81.16 -1.26 -52.50
CA LEU A 2 79.99 -1.79 -51.79
C LEU A 2 78.73 -1.75 -52.66
N SER A 3 77.99 -2.86 -52.73
CA SER A 3 76.58 -2.87 -53.12
C SER A 3 75.75 -3.21 -51.88
N ARG A 4 74.92 -2.26 -51.43
CA ARG A 4 74.07 -2.38 -50.24
C ARG A 4 72.73 -3.01 -50.63
N SER A 5 72.45 -4.20 -50.13
CA SER A 5 71.13 -4.83 -50.16
C SER A 5 70.23 -4.16 -49.11
N ALA A 6 69.13 -3.54 -49.55
CA ALA A 6 68.11 -2.98 -48.68
C ALA A 6 66.98 -4.01 -48.48
N PHE A 7 66.81 -4.51 -47.26
CA PHE A 7 65.64 -5.29 -46.86
C PHE A 7 64.47 -4.33 -46.57
N LEU A 8 63.42 -4.41 -47.39
CA LEU A 8 62.16 -3.70 -47.18
C LEU A 8 61.30 -4.52 -46.22
N VAL A 9 61.24 -4.13 -44.94
CA VAL A 9 60.30 -4.71 -43.97
C VAL A 9 58.94 -4.02 -44.17
N MET A 10 58.00 -4.73 -44.79
CA MET A 10 56.62 -4.28 -44.95
C MET A 10 55.86 -4.54 -43.64
N ALA A 11 55.71 -3.51 -42.80
CA ALA A 11 54.89 -3.59 -41.60
C ALA A 11 53.41 -3.50 -41.99
N ILE A 12 52.69 -4.62 -41.86
CA ILE A 12 51.23 -4.67 -42.01
C ILE A 12 50.61 -4.12 -40.71
N PRO A 13 49.83 -3.03 -40.73
CA PRO A 13 49.12 -2.58 -39.55
C PRO A 13 47.97 -3.55 -39.27
N VAL A 14 48.12 -4.36 -38.23
CA VAL A 14 47.00 -5.12 -37.66
C VAL A 14 46.09 -4.13 -36.94
N VAL A 15 45.01 -3.73 -37.61
CA VAL A 15 43.92 -2.99 -36.97
C VAL A 15 43.16 -3.98 -36.09
N LEU A 16 43.52 -4.05 -34.81
CA LEU A 16 42.73 -4.70 -33.78
C LEU A 16 41.44 -3.88 -33.59
N SER A 17 40.39 -4.27 -34.32
CA SER A 17 39.05 -3.78 -34.09
C SER A 17 38.60 -4.30 -32.72
N GLN A 18 38.66 -3.46 -31.69
CA GLN A 18 37.92 -3.71 -30.45
C GLN A 18 36.44 -3.55 -30.78
N ALA A 19 35.81 -4.66 -31.20
CA ALA A 19 34.37 -4.78 -31.10
C ALA A 19 34.04 -4.61 -29.60
N ALA A 20 33.48 -3.46 -29.24
CA ALA A 20 32.82 -3.33 -27.95
C ALA A 20 31.80 -4.46 -27.87
N MET A 21 32.10 -5.49 -27.06
CA MET A 21 31.11 -6.48 -26.65
C MET A 21 30.10 -5.73 -25.79
N GLY A 22 29.22 -4.96 -26.44
CA GLY A 22 27.97 -4.55 -25.82
C GLY A 22 27.30 -5.83 -25.41
N GLN A 23 27.22 -6.08 -24.09
CA GLN A 23 26.45 -7.20 -23.59
C GLN A 23 25.08 -7.10 -24.22
N GLN A 24 24.71 -8.13 -24.99
CA GLN A 24 23.37 -8.26 -25.52
C GLN A 24 22.43 -8.05 -24.34
N GLN A 25 21.52 -7.10 -24.46
CA GLN A 25 20.54 -6.80 -23.43
C GLN A 25 19.17 -7.02 -24.01
N ILE A 26 18.31 -7.69 -23.26
CA ILE A 26 16.92 -7.84 -23.63
C ILE A 26 16.19 -6.56 -23.24
N ARG A 27 15.57 -5.94 -24.23
CA ARG A 27 14.75 -4.76 -24.03
C ARG A 27 13.44 -5.21 -23.38
N LEU A 28 13.10 -4.61 -22.25
CA LEU A 28 11.78 -4.75 -21.66
C LEU A 28 10.84 -3.72 -22.30
N ASP A 29 9.60 -4.11 -22.57
CA ASP A 29 8.54 -3.15 -22.85
C ASP A 29 8.19 -2.45 -21.54
N ILE A 30 8.14 -1.12 -21.57
CA ILE A 30 7.84 -0.29 -20.40
C ILE A 30 6.89 0.82 -20.81
N TRP A 31 5.82 1.02 -20.04
CA TRP A 31 4.88 2.10 -20.30
C TRP A 31 4.17 2.58 -19.04
N ALA A 32 3.75 3.83 -19.04
CA ALA A 32 2.95 4.42 -17.98
C ALA A 32 1.45 4.15 -18.20
N VAL A 33 0.71 3.99 -17.11
CA VAL A 33 -0.75 3.94 -17.09
C VAL A 33 -1.27 4.81 -15.95
N ASP A 34 -2.53 5.23 -16.05
CA ASP A 34 -3.20 5.90 -14.94
C ASP A 34 -3.26 4.96 -13.70
N PRO A 35 -2.92 5.44 -12.48
CA PRO A 35 -2.98 4.62 -11.26
C PRO A 35 -4.36 4.02 -10.93
N LEU A 36 -5.45 4.56 -11.49
CA LEU A 36 -6.81 4.02 -11.33
C LEU A 36 -7.09 2.82 -12.26
N VAL A 37 -6.25 2.57 -13.26
CA VAL A 37 -6.38 1.42 -14.15
C VAL A 37 -5.87 0.16 -13.43
N LYS A 38 -6.73 -0.87 -13.38
CA LYS A 38 -6.33 -2.21 -12.94
C LYS A 38 -5.62 -2.94 -14.08
N VAL A 39 -4.30 -3.10 -13.96
CA VAL A 39 -3.46 -3.75 -14.98
C VAL A 39 -3.42 -5.26 -14.74
N PHE A 40 -4.04 -6.01 -15.63
CA PHE A 40 -4.02 -7.47 -15.62
C PHE A 40 -2.80 -8.02 -16.34
N ARG A 41 -2.46 -9.30 -16.06
CA ARG A 41 -1.27 -9.96 -16.62
C ARG A 41 -1.23 -10.01 -18.15
N ASP A 42 -2.36 -10.00 -18.81
CA ASP A 42 -2.47 -10.02 -20.28
C ASP A 42 -2.43 -8.63 -20.91
N ALA A 43 -2.22 -7.56 -20.13
CA ALA A 43 -2.13 -6.20 -20.66
C ALA A 43 -1.06 -6.11 -21.76
N ALA A 44 -1.46 -5.52 -22.89
CA ALA A 44 -0.59 -5.29 -24.02
C ALA A 44 0.28 -4.04 -23.81
N PRO A 45 1.51 -4.01 -24.32
CA PRO A 45 2.32 -2.80 -24.30
C PRO A 45 1.61 -1.63 -24.96
N ALA A 46 1.70 -0.46 -24.33
CA ALA A 46 1.30 0.81 -24.91
C ALA A 46 2.53 1.71 -25.08
N SER A 47 2.39 2.77 -25.87
CA SER A 47 3.46 3.77 -26.00
C SER A 47 3.26 4.89 -24.99
N SER A 48 4.32 5.21 -24.24
CA SER A 48 4.38 6.41 -23.39
C SER A 48 5.80 6.96 -23.40
N ALA A 49 5.95 8.26 -23.65
CA ALA A 49 7.26 8.92 -23.59
C ALA A 49 7.75 9.11 -22.14
N GLU A 50 6.82 9.29 -21.21
CA GLU A 50 7.07 9.52 -19.78
C GLU A 50 5.88 9.03 -18.95
N ALA A 51 6.11 8.81 -17.65
CA ALA A 51 5.04 8.70 -16.67
C ALA A 51 4.80 10.08 -16.05
N PHE A 52 3.56 10.54 -16.06
CA PHE A 52 3.18 11.86 -15.58
C PHE A 52 2.23 11.75 -14.38
N ALA A 53 2.46 12.58 -13.36
CA ALA A 53 1.58 12.71 -12.21
C ALA A 53 1.47 14.18 -11.80
N GLU A 54 0.34 14.52 -11.20
CA GLU A 54 0.08 15.84 -10.62
C GLU A 54 -0.28 15.68 -9.15
N ALA A 55 0.14 16.63 -8.33
CA ALA A 55 -0.20 16.67 -6.92
C ALA A 55 -0.19 18.10 -6.39
N ALA A 56 -1.03 18.38 -5.41
CA ALA A 56 -0.94 19.56 -4.56
C ALA A 56 0.14 19.38 -3.47
N CYS A 57 0.60 20.49 -2.90
CA CYS A 57 1.42 20.44 -1.70
C CYS A 57 0.61 19.81 -0.55
N GLY A 58 1.21 18.86 0.16
CA GLY A 58 0.52 18.08 1.15
C GLY A 58 -0.26 16.89 0.58
N GLU A 59 0.02 16.41 -0.64
CA GLU A 59 -0.53 15.15 -1.17
C GLU A 59 0.56 14.07 -1.32
N HIS A 60 0.18 12.92 -1.87
CA HIS A 60 1.10 11.93 -2.41
C HIS A 60 0.85 11.83 -3.91
N ALA A 61 1.87 12.08 -4.72
CA ALA A 61 1.79 11.78 -6.15
C ALA A 61 1.98 10.28 -6.36
N THR A 62 1.32 9.74 -7.37
CA THR A 62 1.38 8.32 -7.69
C THR A 62 1.70 8.12 -9.16
N PHE A 63 2.63 7.20 -9.43
CA PHE A 63 2.85 6.67 -10.77
C PHE A 63 2.55 5.17 -10.78
N GLN A 64 1.94 4.71 -11.87
CA GLN A 64 1.85 3.29 -12.17
C GLN A 64 2.53 3.03 -13.52
N ILE A 65 3.57 2.20 -13.50
CA ILE A 65 4.35 1.82 -14.67
C ILE A 65 4.22 0.32 -14.85
N VAL A 66 4.05 -0.13 -16.08
CA VAL A 66 3.96 -1.54 -16.41
C VAL A 66 5.21 -1.96 -17.16
N VAL A 67 5.72 -3.14 -16.82
CA VAL A 67 6.80 -3.79 -17.56
C VAL A 67 6.34 -5.14 -18.09
N ARG A 68 6.76 -5.47 -19.30
CA ARG A 68 6.47 -6.75 -19.97
C ARG A 68 7.70 -7.21 -20.76
N SER A 69 7.81 -8.52 -20.93
CA SER A 69 8.83 -9.14 -21.77
C SER A 69 8.26 -10.40 -22.40
N GLU A 70 8.55 -10.64 -23.67
CA GLU A 70 8.19 -11.88 -24.36
C GLU A 70 9.09 -13.07 -23.95
N GLN A 71 10.16 -12.81 -23.20
CA GLN A 71 10.98 -13.83 -22.54
C GLN A 71 10.80 -13.77 -21.02
N PRO A 72 10.94 -14.90 -20.30
CA PRO A 72 10.90 -14.87 -18.85
C PRO A 72 12.10 -14.12 -18.29
N VAL A 73 11.88 -13.24 -17.32
CA VAL A 73 12.91 -12.41 -16.68
C VAL A 73 12.92 -12.69 -15.18
N THR A 74 14.05 -13.17 -14.66
CA THR A 74 14.23 -13.40 -13.22
C THR A 74 14.85 -12.20 -12.53
N ASN A 75 14.66 -12.12 -11.21
CA ASN A 75 15.23 -11.07 -10.37
C ASN A 75 14.91 -9.66 -10.88
N LEU A 76 13.68 -9.43 -11.35
CA LEU A 76 13.23 -8.12 -11.80
C LEU A 76 13.26 -7.15 -10.61
N ARG A 77 13.94 -6.01 -10.77
CA ARG A 77 14.12 -4.95 -9.76
C ARG A 77 13.69 -3.62 -10.34
N ALA A 78 13.09 -2.78 -9.50
CA ALA A 78 12.67 -1.44 -9.83
C ALA A 78 13.35 -0.42 -8.91
N SER A 79 13.91 0.65 -9.47
CA SER A 79 14.55 1.74 -8.72
C SER A 79 14.19 3.09 -9.32
N ALA A 80 13.63 3.97 -8.49
CA ALA A 80 13.30 5.33 -8.88
C ALA A 80 14.36 6.29 -8.32
N ARG A 81 14.87 7.19 -9.17
CA ARG A 81 15.79 8.25 -8.75
C ARG A 81 15.02 9.42 -8.12
N PRO A 82 15.66 10.22 -7.23
CA PRO A 82 15.08 11.47 -6.77
C PRO A 82 14.64 12.35 -7.95
N LEU A 83 13.46 12.94 -7.87
CA LEU A 83 12.96 13.85 -8.90
C LEU A 83 13.46 15.26 -8.60
N ALA A 84 14.20 15.89 -9.51
CA ALA A 84 14.75 17.23 -9.36
C ALA A 84 13.78 18.30 -9.86
N LEU A 85 13.61 19.40 -9.12
CA LEU A 85 12.83 20.57 -9.57
C LEU A 85 13.49 21.20 -10.80
N GLU A 86 12.67 21.65 -11.74
CA GLU A 86 13.10 22.42 -12.91
C GLU A 86 12.81 23.93 -12.74
N PRO A 87 13.78 24.82 -13.03
CA PRO A 87 15.19 24.54 -13.31
C PRO A 87 15.93 23.95 -12.09
N PRO A 88 17.05 23.24 -12.28
CA PRO A 88 17.76 22.56 -11.20
C PRO A 88 18.32 23.55 -10.18
N VAL A 89 17.63 23.67 -9.04
CA VAL A 89 17.99 24.55 -7.91
C VAL A 89 18.36 23.76 -6.65
N GLY A 90 18.75 22.49 -6.80
CA GLY A 90 19.11 21.62 -5.67
C GLY A 90 17.92 21.15 -4.82
N VAL A 91 16.68 21.32 -5.31
CA VAL A 91 15.45 20.85 -4.65
C VAL A 91 15.00 19.55 -5.30
N TYR A 92 14.78 18.52 -4.49
CA TYR A 92 14.40 17.18 -4.96
C TYR A 92 13.18 16.64 -4.22
N ARG A 93 12.36 15.82 -4.86
CA ARG A 93 11.39 14.94 -4.23
C ARG A 93 11.88 13.50 -4.24
N GLN A 94 11.86 12.87 -3.08
CA GLN A 94 12.27 11.49 -2.92
C GLN A 94 11.06 10.58 -3.14
N PRO A 95 11.07 9.69 -4.16
CA PRO A 95 10.07 8.64 -4.25
C PRO A 95 10.28 7.63 -3.12
N ASP A 96 9.19 7.04 -2.63
CA ASP A 96 9.26 5.83 -1.84
C ASP A 96 9.81 4.68 -2.69
N LYS A 97 10.23 3.60 -2.04
CA LYS A 97 10.70 2.40 -2.73
C LYS A 97 9.59 1.90 -3.69
N PRO A 98 9.88 1.72 -5.00
CA PRO A 98 8.91 1.13 -5.91
C PRO A 98 8.43 -0.24 -5.43
N ARG A 99 7.13 -0.49 -5.52
CA ARG A 99 6.49 -1.76 -5.12
C ARG A 99 5.86 -2.43 -6.31
N PHE A 100 6.01 -3.75 -6.41
CA PHE A 100 5.30 -4.53 -7.43
C PHE A 100 3.84 -4.70 -7.02
N VAL A 101 2.92 -4.54 -7.97
CA VAL A 101 1.51 -4.88 -7.75
C VAL A 101 1.36 -6.40 -7.85
N GLY A 102 0.96 -7.03 -6.75
CA GLY A 102 0.65 -8.45 -6.70
C GLY A 102 -0.78 -8.74 -7.15
N TYR A 103 -1.09 -10.03 -7.23
CA TYR A 103 -2.36 -10.51 -7.76
C TYR A 103 -3.07 -11.42 -6.76
N VAL A 104 -4.36 -11.16 -6.54
CA VAL A 104 -5.23 -11.97 -5.69
C VAL A 104 -6.05 -12.91 -6.57
N PRO A 105 -5.96 -14.24 -6.38
CA PRO A 105 -6.81 -15.17 -7.10
C PRO A 105 -8.24 -15.08 -6.55
N VAL A 106 -9.19 -14.81 -7.44
CA VAL A 106 -10.63 -14.85 -7.15
C VAL A 106 -11.22 -15.94 -8.03
N ASP A 107 -11.72 -17.01 -7.39
CA ASP A 107 -12.23 -18.21 -8.06
C ASP A 107 -13.77 -18.24 -8.12
N ARG A 108 -14.42 -17.69 -7.10
CA ARG A 108 -15.88 -17.75 -6.93
C ARG A 108 -16.57 -16.48 -7.44
N PRO A 109 -17.56 -16.58 -8.35
CA PRO A 109 -18.36 -15.44 -8.74
C PRO A 109 -19.30 -15.00 -7.60
N MET A 110 -19.61 -13.70 -7.57
CA MET A 110 -20.70 -13.16 -6.75
C MET A 110 -22.06 -13.67 -7.26
N GLN A 111 -23.04 -13.81 -6.36
CA GLN A 111 -24.41 -14.19 -6.75
C GLN A 111 -25.04 -13.15 -7.69
N THR A 112 -24.79 -11.87 -7.43
CA THR A 112 -25.23 -10.75 -8.25
C THR A 112 -24.02 -9.88 -8.59
N PRO A 113 -23.26 -10.19 -9.67
CA PRO A 113 -22.10 -9.41 -10.06
C PRO A 113 -22.50 -7.97 -10.42
N PRO A 114 -21.69 -6.97 -10.06
CA PRO A 114 -21.95 -5.59 -10.43
C PRO A 114 -21.66 -5.36 -11.91
N LYS A 115 -22.24 -4.31 -12.49
CA LYS A 115 -22.13 -4.01 -13.94
C LYS A 115 -20.73 -3.59 -14.36
N ASP A 116 -19.95 -3.04 -13.44
CA ASP A 116 -18.57 -2.59 -13.61
C ASP A 116 -17.54 -3.69 -13.25
N GLN A 117 -17.99 -4.96 -13.14
CA GLN A 117 -17.09 -6.09 -12.97
C GLN A 117 -16.08 -6.15 -14.12
N LEU A 118 -14.79 -5.98 -13.79
CA LEU A 118 -13.70 -5.95 -14.77
C LEU A 118 -13.44 -7.31 -15.44
N ARG A 119 -13.62 -8.40 -14.70
CA ARG A 119 -13.45 -9.79 -15.17
C ARG A 119 -14.43 -10.72 -14.49
N LYS A 120 -14.78 -11.80 -15.16
CA LYS A 120 -15.54 -12.90 -14.55
C LYS A 120 -14.55 -13.86 -13.87
N PRO A 121 -14.74 -14.22 -12.57
CA PRO A 121 -13.98 -15.29 -11.94
C PRO A 121 -14.11 -16.63 -12.71
N PRO A 122 -13.06 -17.48 -12.75
CA PRO A 122 -11.78 -17.31 -12.07
C PRO A 122 -10.87 -16.26 -12.75
N ALA A 123 -10.28 -15.37 -11.95
CA ALA A 123 -9.35 -14.36 -12.43
C ALA A 123 -8.38 -13.91 -11.32
N GLU A 124 -7.20 -13.48 -11.73
CA GLU A 124 -6.20 -12.86 -10.86
C GLU A 124 -6.35 -11.33 -10.91
N TYR A 125 -6.71 -10.72 -9.78
CA TYR A 125 -6.94 -9.28 -9.70
C TYR A 125 -5.71 -8.54 -9.14
N PRO A 126 -5.22 -7.49 -9.81
CA PRO A 126 -4.12 -6.67 -9.31
C PRO A 126 -4.58 -5.83 -8.11
N ASP A 127 -3.98 -6.06 -6.94
CA ASP A 127 -4.45 -5.43 -5.71
C ASP A 127 -3.33 -5.11 -4.69
N PRO A 128 -2.62 -6.07 -4.07
CA PRO A 128 -1.65 -5.76 -3.03
C PRO A 128 -0.41 -5.06 -3.59
N LEU A 129 0.13 -4.11 -2.84
CA LEU A 129 1.47 -3.58 -3.08
C LEU A 129 2.47 -4.43 -2.30
N LEU A 130 3.28 -5.22 -3.02
CA LEU A 130 4.18 -6.18 -2.42
C LEU A 130 5.43 -5.51 -1.84
N GLU A 131 5.81 -5.90 -0.62
CA GLU A 131 7.03 -5.44 0.06
C GLU A 131 8.23 -6.36 -0.24
N VAL A 132 8.47 -6.64 -1.54
CA VAL A 132 9.57 -7.49 -2.00
C VAL A 132 10.58 -6.68 -2.81
N ASP A 133 11.85 -7.08 -2.77
CA ASP A 133 12.92 -6.46 -3.56
C ASP A 133 12.90 -6.87 -5.04
N THR A 134 12.40 -8.08 -5.30
CA THR A 134 12.42 -8.72 -6.62
C THR A 134 11.17 -9.51 -6.88
N ILE A 135 10.82 -9.63 -8.16
CA ILE A 135 9.85 -10.59 -8.66
C ILE A 135 10.40 -11.28 -9.92
N ASP A 136 9.91 -12.47 -10.22
CA ASP A 136 10.14 -13.09 -11.53
C ASP A 136 8.96 -12.75 -12.45
N LEU A 137 9.27 -12.30 -13.66
CA LEU A 137 8.34 -11.92 -14.70
C LEU A 137 8.20 -13.05 -15.71
N PRO A 138 7.05 -13.76 -15.77
CA PRO A 138 6.82 -14.75 -16.80
C PRO A 138 6.77 -14.12 -18.21
N ALA A 139 7.13 -14.90 -19.22
CA ALA A 139 7.03 -14.50 -20.61
C ALA A 139 5.59 -14.07 -20.96
N GLY A 140 5.46 -12.97 -21.70
CA GLY A 140 4.19 -12.46 -22.20
C GLY A 140 3.25 -11.92 -21.12
N GLN A 141 3.73 -11.71 -19.88
CA GLN A 141 2.92 -11.14 -18.81
C GLN A 141 3.32 -9.70 -18.49
N ALA A 142 2.32 -8.89 -18.15
CA ALA A 142 2.48 -7.54 -17.61
C ALA A 142 2.64 -7.57 -16.09
N GLN A 143 3.64 -6.83 -15.60
CA GLN A 143 3.88 -6.63 -14.18
C GLN A 143 3.83 -5.13 -13.86
N PRO A 144 2.83 -4.67 -13.09
CA PRO A 144 2.73 -3.28 -12.69
C PRO A 144 3.69 -2.99 -11.52
N ILE A 145 4.20 -1.76 -11.52
CA ILE A 145 5.11 -1.18 -10.54
C ILE A 145 4.45 0.12 -10.07
N TRP A 146 4.20 0.21 -8.77
CA TRP A 146 3.63 1.36 -8.10
C TRP A 146 4.73 2.20 -7.47
N ILE A 147 4.69 3.52 -7.71
CA ILE A 147 5.61 4.48 -7.10
C ILE A 147 4.79 5.56 -6.42
N THR A 148 5.04 5.76 -5.13
CA THR A 148 4.48 6.86 -4.35
C THR A 148 5.57 7.93 -4.18
N VAL A 149 5.22 9.20 -4.35
CA VAL A 149 6.11 10.33 -4.07
C VAL A 149 5.44 11.27 -3.07
N PRO A 150 5.90 11.32 -1.82
CA PRO A 150 5.41 12.28 -0.85
C PRO A 150 5.66 13.73 -1.28
N VAL A 151 4.62 14.55 -1.22
CA VAL A 151 4.69 16.00 -1.48
C VAL A 151 4.33 16.73 -0.20
N PRO A 152 5.30 17.05 0.69
CA PRO A 152 5.03 17.80 1.92
C PRO A 152 4.36 19.16 1.66
N VAL A 153 3.65 19.70 2.67
CA VAL A 153 2.91 20.98 2.57
C VAL A 153 3.80 22.18 2.22
N GLN A 154 5.09 22.10 2.55
CA GLN A 154 6.12 23.10 2.30
C GLN A 154 6.90 22.86 1.00
N SER A 155 6.46 21.94 0.14
CA SER A 155 7.15 21.66 -1.13
C SER A 155 7.16 22.88 -2.03
N ALA A 156 8.26 23.07 -2.75
CA ALA A 156 8.31 24.07 -3.82
C ALA A 156 7.38 23.63 -4.96
N THR A 157 6.65 24.58 -5.53
CA THR A 157 5.77 24.30 -6.68
C THR A 157 6.59 24.27 -7.95
N GLY A 158 6.18 23.45 -8.92
CA GLY A 158 6.84 23.38 -10.22
C GLY A 158 6.86 21.97 -10.78
N THR A 159 7.67 21.77 -11.82
CA THR A 159 7.83 20.47 -12.46
C THR A 159 9.08 19.80 -11.91
N TYR A 160 8.92 18.58 -11.41
CA TYR A 160 10.00 17.73 -10.93
C TYR A 160 10.24 16.60 -11.93
N ARG A 161 11.50 16.32 -12.27
CA ARG A 161 11.87 15.23 -13.20
C ARG A 161 12.81 14.23 -12.58
N GLY A 162 12.52 12.95 -12.80
CA GLY A 162 13.37 11.82 -12.43
C GLY A 162 13.22 10.69 -13.44
N SER A 163 13.55 9.48 -13.02
CA SER A 163 13.33 8.29 -13.85
C SER A 163 13.16 7.05 -12.99
N LEU A 164 12.41 6.09 -13.52
CA LEU A 164 12.37 4.72 -13.06
C LEU A 164 13.30 3.90 -13.95
N THR A 165 14.18 3.12 -13.34
CA THR A 165 14.95 2.06 -14.01
C THR A 165 14.46 0.71 -13.53
N VAL A 166 14.21 -0.18 -14.49
CA VAL A 166 13.86 -1.58 -14.24
C VAL A 166 14.98 -2.46 -14.79
N THR A 167 15.45 -3.42 -14.00
CA THR A 167 16.50 -4.36 -14.40
C THR A 167 16.13 -5.80 -14.06
N GLY A 168 16.72 -6.77 -14.75
CA GLY A 168 16.52 -8.19 -14.50
C GLY A 168 17.46 -9.05 -15.33
N ARG A 169 17.19 -10.36 -15.42
CA ARG A 169 17.95 -11.30 -16.26
C ARG A 169 17.04 -12.26 -17.01
N ALA A 170 17.28 -12.43 -18.30
CA ALA A 170 16.67 -13.51 -19.08
C ALA A 170 17.79 -14.49 -19.46
N GLY A 171 17.84 -15.62 -18.74
CA GLY A 171 19.01 -16.50 -18.73
C GLY A 171 20.26 -15.75 -18.26
N ASN A 172 21.33 -15.80 -19.05
CA ASN A 172 22.60 -15.11 -18.75
C ASN A 172 22.65 -13.66 -19.28
N VAL A 173 21.58 -13.21 -19.92
CA VAL A 173 21.48 -11.92 -20.61
C VAL A 173 20.81 -10.91 -19.68
N GLY A 174 21.40 -9.72 -19.54
CA GLY A 174 20.78 -8.65 -18.76
C GLY A 174 19.53 -8.12 -19.44
N ALA A 175 18.50 -7.79 -18.67
CA ALA A 175 17.31 -7.11 -19.17
C ALA A 175 17.19 -5.74 -18.50
N ASN A 176 16.83 -4.71 -19.25
CA ASN A 176 16.57 -3.40 -18.66
C ASN A 176 15.56 -2.58 -19.47
N ALA A 177 14.96 -1.62 -18.78
CA ALA A 177 14.24 -0.50 -19.36
C ALA A 177 14.30 0.70 -18.42
N GLN A 178 14.07 1.88 -18.98
CA GLN A 178 13.98 3.13 -18.22
C GLN A 178 12.84 3.97 -18.78
N ILE A 179 12.11 4.63 -17.89
CA ILE A 179 11.07 5.60 -18.26
C ILE A 179 11.22 6.88 -17.43
N PRO A 180 11.13 8.08 -18.03
CA PRO A 180 11.11 9.34 -17.30
C PRO A 180 9.90 9.42 -16.36
N LEU A 181 10.09 10.01 -15.18
CA LEU A 181 9.02 10.34 -14.25
C LEU A 181 8.90 11.86 -14.19
N VAL A 182 7.69 12.38 -14.36
CA VAL A 182 7.39 13.81 -14.33
C VAL A 182 6.28 14.09 -13.33
N LEU A 183 6.61 14.87 -12.31
CA LEU A 183 5.68 15.29 -11.28
C LEU A 183 5.43 16.79 -11.38
N LYS A 184 4.18 17.21 -11.63
CA LYS A 184 3.77 18.60 -11.47
C LYS A 184 3.24 18.84 -10.05
N VAL A 185 3.93 19.69 -9.28
CA VAL A 185 3.48 20.14 -7.97
C VAL A 185 2.78 21.48 -8.09
N HIS A 186 1.49 21.51 -7.72
CA HIS A 186 0.63 22.68 -7.76
C HIS A 186 0.67 23.48 -6.46
N ARG A 187 0.30 24.77 -6.54
CA ARG A 187 0.30 25.70 -5.40
C ARG A 187 -0.75 25.36 -4.33
N ALA A 188 -1.80 24.62 -4.68
CA ALA A 188 -2.82 24.21 -3.72
C ALA A 188 -2.17 23.47 -2.55
N ILE A 189 -2.67 23.69 -1.33
CA ILE A 189 -2.16 23.05 -0.11
C ILE A 189 -3.27 22.23 0.52
N ILE A 190 -3.02 20.94 0.67
CA ILE A 190 -3.91 19.98 1.31
C ILE A 190 -3.37 19.67 2.71
N PHE A 191 -4.05 20.19 3.72
CA PHE A 191 -3.76 19.88 5.13
C PHE A 191 -4.43 18.57 5.55
N LYS A 192 -4.49 18.32 6.87
CA LYS A 192 -5.27 17.22 7.44
C LYS A 192 -6.75 17.35 7.02
N SER A 193 -7.38 16.21 6.71
CA SER A 193 -8.80 16.17 6.35
C SER A 193 -9.65 16.71 7.50
N ARG A 194 -10.60 17.58 7.17
CA ARG A 194 -11.66 18.07 8.08
C ARG A 194 -12.94 17.23 8.02
N LEU A 195 -13.06 16.38 7.01
CA LEU A 195 -14.15 15.42 6.89
C LEU A 195 -13.85 14.22 7.78
N TRP A 196 -14.75 13.92 8.72
CA TRP A 196 -14.66 12.73 9.53
C TRP A 196 -15.03 11.51 8.68
N THR A 197 -14.04 10.64 8.43
CA THR A 197 -14.24 9.42 7.66
C THR A 197 -13.79 8.24 8.49
N THR A 198 -14.71 7.30 8.71
CA THR A 198 -14.44 6.03 9.36
C THR A 198 -14.27 4.94 8.32
N ASN A 199 -13.11 4.28 8.35
CA ASN A 199 -12.91 3.01 7.68
C ASN A 199 -12.68 1.99 8.79
N TRP A 200 -13.66 1.12 9.02
CA TRP A 200 -13.55 0.15 10.10
C TRP A 200 -12.38 -0.81 9.85
N PHE A 201 -11.59 -1.03 10.90
CA PHE A 201 -10.52 -2.03 10.92
C PHE A 201 -10.88 -3.14 11.91
N GLY A 202 -10.27 -4.31 11.71
CA GLY A 202 -10.42 -5.45 12.59
C GLY A 202 -9.08 -6.13 12.82
N MET A 203 -8.87 -6.66 14.03
CA MET A 203 -7.67 -7.46 14.34
C MET A 203 -7.79 -8.85 13.70
N HIS A 204 -7.42 -8.97 12.43
CA HIS A 204 -7.53 -10.22 11.64
C HIS A 204 -6.35 -11.19 11.80
N TRP A 205 -5.90 -11.40 13.04
CA TRP A 205 -4.71 -12.22 13.32
C TRP A 205 -4.86 -13.71 13.00
N ARG A 206 -6.09 -14.24 12.92
CA ARG A 206 -6.38 -15.68 12.68
C ARG A 206 -5.84 -16.20 11.33
N HIS A 207 -5.58 -15.31 10.38
CA HIS A 207 -5.05 -15.66 9.05
C HIS A 207 -3.54 -15.39 8.94
N MET A 208 -2.91 -14.96 10.03
CA MET A 208 -1.47 -14.72 10.08
C MET A 208 -0.76 -15.95 10.65
N GLN A 209 0.42 -16.28 10.11
CA GLN A 209 1.26 -17.36 10.63
C GLN A 209 1.60 -17.18 12.12
N ILE A 210 1.77 -15.93 12.56
CA ILE A 210 2.10 -15.58 13.95
C ILE A 210 0.91 -15.75 14.91
N SER A 211 -0.33 -15.65 14.43
CA SER A 211 -1.58 -15.80 15.20
C SER A 211 -1.51 -15.26 16.66
N PRO A 212 -1.19 -13.98 16.89
CA PRO A 212 -0.96 -13.42 18.22
C PRO A 212 -2.13 -13.63 19.17
N LYS A 213 -1.82 -14.01 20.41
CA LYS A 213 -2.80 -14.09 21.50
C LYS A 213 -3.19 -12.69 21.95
N GLU A 214 -4.45 -12.50 22.28
CA GLU A 214 -4.91 -11.23 22.82
C GLU A 214 -4.11 -10.81 24.07
N GLY A 215 -3.70 -9.54 24.11
CA GLY A 215 -2.91 -9.00 25.22
C GLY A 215 -1.40 -9.32 25.20
N SER A 216 -0.93 -10.20 24.31
CA SER A 216 0.50 -10.47 24.10
C SER A 216 1.25 -9.28 23.49
N PRO A 217 2.59 -9.17 23.66
CA PRO A 217 3.40 -8.18 22.96
C PRO A 217 3.13 -8.13 21.45
N GLU A 218 3.03 -9.28 20.79
CA GLU A 218 2.81 -9.39 19.35
C GLU A 218 1.43 -8.87 18.91
N TYR A 219 0.41 -9.01 19.78
CA TYR A 219 -0.90 -8.41 19.56
C TYR A 219 -0.84 -6.88 19.58
N TRP A 220 -0.09 -6.32 20.52
CA TRP A 220 0.08 -4.88 20.64
C TRP A 220 0.92 -4.30 19.49
N ASP A 221 1.94 -5.03 19.06
CA ASP A 221 2.73 -4.68 17.88
C ASP A 221 1.86 -4.69 16.61
N LEU A 222 0.98 -5.69 16.45
CA LEU A 222 0.05 -5.74 15.33
C LEU A 222 -0.93 -4.55 15.36
N LEU A 223 -1.47 -4.21 16.54
CA LEU A 223 -2.34 -3.03 16.69
C LEU A 223 -1.60 -1.73 16.32
N GLY A 224 -0.34 -1.59 16.75
CA GLY A 224 0.51 -0.46 16.39
C GLY A 224 0.72 -0.34 14.88
N ARG A 225 0.89 -1.46 14.16
CA ARG A 225 0.97 -1.46 12.69
C ARG A 225 -0.32 -1.01 12.02
N TYR A 226 -1.48 -1.43 12.52
CA TYR A 226 -2.78 -0.94 12.01
C TYR A 226 -2.91 0.57 12.23
N ALA A 227 -2.62 1.04 13.44
CA ALA A 227 -2.66 2.47 13.76
C ALA A 227 -1.71 3.27 12.86
N ARG A 228 -0.46 2.85 12.72
CA ARG A 228 0.51 3.50 11.84
C ARG A 228 0.02 3.60 10.40
N ASN A 229 -0.47 2.50 9.84
CA ASN A 229 -1.00 2.47 8.48
C ASN A 229 -2.19 3.43 8.33
N MET A 230 -3.09 3.49 9.31
CA MET A 230 -4.20 4.45 9.32
C MET A 230 -3.69 5.90 9.34
N ALA A 231 -2.64 6.21 10.12
CA ALA A 231 -2.08 7.55 10.22
C ALA A 231 -1.41 7.99 8.91
N GLU A 232 -0.59 7.12 8.32
CA GLU A 232 0.09 7.35 7.05
C GLU A 232 -0.90 7.63 5.91
N HIS A 233 -2.09 7.02 5.97
CA HIS A 233 -3.17 7.18 5.00
C HIS A 233 -4.24 8.20 5.44
N ARG A 234 -3.92 9.05 6.42
CA ARG A 234 -4.73 10.21 6.85
C ARG A 234 -6.13 9.88 7.38
N GLN A 235 -6.34 8.67 7.88
CA GLN A 235 -7.58 8.36 8.58
C GLN A 235 -7.64 9.15 9.89
N ASN A 236 -8.83 9.67 10.20
CA ASN A 236 -9.04 10.59 11.32
C ASN A 236 -10.18 10.16 12.25
N VAL A 237 -10.82 9.02 11.98
CA VAL A 237 -11.77 8.37 12.89
C VAL A 237 -11.31 6.94 13.11
N ALA A 238 -11.24 6.52 14.37
CA ALA A 238 -10.92 5.13 14.74
C ALA A 238 -12.06 4.53 15.54
N LEU A 239 -12.53 3.35 15.11
CA LEU A 239 -13.50 2.53 15.83
C LEU A 239 -12.81 1.87 17.02
N ILE A 240 -12.95 2.46 18.20
CA ILE A 240 -12.36 1.97 19.46
C ILE A 240 -13.49 1.95 20.49
N SER A 241 -14.11 0.78 20.66
CA SER A 241 -15.29 0.68 21.52
C SER A 241 -14.90 0.56 22.99
N PRO A 242 -15.28 1.53 23.85
CA PRO A 242 -15.02 1.43 25.29
C PRO A 242 -15.76 0.24 25.91
N LEU A 243 -16.98 -0.05 25.45
CA LEU A 243 -17.78 -1.16 26.00
C LEU A 243 -17.26 -2.54 25.55
N ALA A 244 -16.75 -2.67 24.33
CA ALA A 244 -16.18 -3.93 23.87
C ALA A 244 -14.76 -4.19 24.44
N LEU A 245 -14.06 -3.14 24.85
CA LEU A 245 -12.69 -3.22 25.37
C LEU A 245 -12.61 -3.16 26.90
N ALA A 246 -13.70 -2.79 27.59
CA ALA A 246 -13.76 -2.79 29.05
C ALA A 246 -13.87 -4.21 29.62
N GLU A 247 -13.26 -4.42 30.78
CA GLU A 247 -13.49 -5.60 31.61
C GLU A 247 -14.52 -5.26 32.70
N PHE A 248 -15.60 -6.04 32.76
CA PHE A 248 -16.68 -5.86 33.74
C PHE A 248 -16.57 -6.90 34.85
N LYS A 249 -16.52 -6.45 36.11
CA LYS A 249 -16.43 -7.28 37.32
C LYS A 249 -17.58 -6.96 38.29
N PRO A 250 -18.00 -7.91 39.14
CA PRO A 250 -18.91 -7.61 40.24
C PRO A 250 -18.25 -6.64 41.22
N GLY A 251 -18.95 -5.55 41.54
CA GLY A 251 -18.58 -4.60 42.59
C GLY A 251 -19.38 -4.83 43.87
N GLU A 252 -19.48 -3.80 44.70
CA GLU A 252 -20.29 -3.85 45.93
C GLU A 252 -21.80 -3.91 45.61
N GLY A 253 -22.49 -4.93 46.14
CA GLY A 253 -23.90 -5.16 45.87
C GLY A 253 -24.17 -5.46 44.40
N ASP A 254 -25.11 -4.73 43.79
CA ASP A 254 -25.50 -4.90 42.38
C ASP A 254 -24.71 -3.99 41.41
N LYS A 255 -23.64 -3.34 41.90
CA LYS A 255 -22.83 -2.42 41.10
C LYS A 255 -21.80 -3.16 40.26
N LEU A 256 -21.49 -2.60 39.09
CA LEU A 256 -20.35 -3.04 38.28
C LEU A 256 -19.08 -2.31 38.71
N GLN A 257 -17.99 -3.04 38.79
CA GLN A 257 -16.64 -2.48 38.70
C GLN A 257 -16.17 -2.62 37.25
N ILE A 258 -15.75 -1.52 36.63
CA ILE A 258 -15.37 -1.49 35.22
C ILE A 258 -13.91 -1.07 35.08
N ASP A 259 -13.11 -1.86 34.37
CA ASP A 259 -11.72 -1.58 34.07
C ASP A 259 -11.56 -1.23 32.58
N PHE A 260 -11.13 0.01 32.32
CA PHE A 260 -10.91 0.55 30.98
C PHE A 260 -9.44 0.48 30.52
N SER A 261 -8.54 -0.17 31.26
CA SER A 261 -7.10 -0.17 30.96
C SER A 261 -6.77 -0.62 29.54
N LYS A 262 -7.51 -1.59 29.01
CA LYS A 262 -7.34 -2.08 27.63
C LYS A 262 -7.79 -1.04 26.59
N PHE A 263 -8.93 -0.37 26.84
CA PHE A 263 -9.40 0.74 26.02
C PHE A 263 -8.37 1.88 26.01
N ASP A 264 -7.86 2.27 27.18
CA ASP A 264 -6.86 3.33 27.31
C ASP A 264 -5.58 2.99 26.55
N ARG A 265 -5.14 1.72 26.59
CA ARG A 265 -3.98 1.26 25.83
C ARG A 265 -4.21 1.34 24.32
N TRP A 266 -5.39 0.97 23.83
CA TRP A 266 -5.75 1.14 22.42
C TRP A 266 -5.69 2.62 22.01
N VAL A 267 -6.36 3.49 22.77
CA VAL A 267 -6.38 4.93 22.50
C VAL A 267 -4.95 5.50 22.52
N LYS A 268 -4.13 5.11 23.48
CA LYS A 268 -2.73 5.54 23.56
C LYS A 268 -1.93 5.15 22.32
N ILE A 269 -2.02 3.90 21.86
CA ILE A 269 -1.31 3.43 20.66
C ILE A 269 -1.69 4.25 19.43
N PHE A 270 -2.99 4.50 19.22
CA PHE A 270 -3.47 5.30 18.09
C PHE A 270 -2.98 6.74 18.14
N LYS A 271 -3.03 7.35 19.34
CA LYS A 271 -2.49 8.69 19.58
C LYS A 271 -0.99 8.77 19.29
N ASP A 272 -0.21 7.81 19.80
CA ASP A 272 1.24 7.78 19.66
C ASP A 272 1.67 7.59 18.20
N GLU A 273 0.96 6.76 17.43
CA GLU A 273 1.19 6.57 15.98
C GLU A 273 0.64 7.72 15.12
N GLY A 274 -0.08 8.68 15.71
CA GLY A 274 -0.55 9.89 15.05
C GLY A 274 -1.94 9.79 14.42
N VAL A 275 -2.65 8.66 14.59
CA VAL A 275 -4.08 8.56 14.27
C VAL A 275 -4.83 9.29 15.36
N ILE A 276 -5.14 10.56 15.13
CA ILE A 276 -6.01 11.27 16.06
C ILE A 276 -6.89 12.31 15.38
N GLY A 277 -8.17 12.00 15.48
CA GLY A 277 -9.31 12.89 15.33
C GLY A 277 -10.40 12.41 16.31
N MET A 278 -11.42 11.74 15.80
CA MET A 278 -12.57 11.26 16.58
C MET A 278 -12.44 9.77 16.94
N ILE A 279 -12.93 9.38 18.12
CA ILE A 279 -13.17 7.97 18.45
C ILE A 279 -14.63 7.66 18.12
N GLU A 280 -14.84 6.66 17.27
CA GLU A 280 -16.14 6.03 17.10
C GLU A 280 -16.28 4.94 18.18
N GLY A 281 -17.19 5.13 19.14
CA GLY A 281 -17.35 4.25 20.32
C GLY A 281 -17.94 2.86 20.01
N GLY A 282 -18.22 2.58 18.75
CA GLY A 282 -18.85 1.36 18.29
C GLY A 282 -20.35 1.27 18.56
N HIS A 283 -20.92 0.16 18.10
CA HIS A 283 -22.35 -0.09 18.22
C HIS A 283 -22.70 -0.48 19.65
N ILE A 284 -23.66 0.23 20.24
CA ILE A 284 -24.23 -0.10 21.55
C ILE A 284 -25.45 -1.02 21.46
N GLY A 285 -26.03 -1.15 20.27
CA GLY A 285 -27.23 -1.92 20.04
C GLY A 285 -27.26 -2.59 18.67
N GLY A 286 -28.24 -3.47 18.50
CA GLY A 286 -28.44 -4.25 17.31
C GLY A 286 -29.86 -4.77 17.26
N ARG A 287 -30.11 -5.77 16.42
CA ARG A 287 -31.41 -6.41 16.27
C ARG A 287 -31.39 -7.79 16.89
N VAL A 288 -32.47 -8.19 17.54
CA VAL A 288 -32.59 -9.53 18.17
C VAL A 288 -32.61 -10.68 17.15
N GLY A 289 -32.90 -10.37 15.89
CA GLY A 289 -32.90 -11.31 14.77
C GLY A 289 -32.68 -10.58 13.43
N GLY A 290 -33.57 -10.82 12.46
CA GLY A 290 -33.48 -10.25 11.12
C GLY A 290 -33.67 -8.73 11.05
N TRP A 291 -33.59 -8.20 9.82
CA TRP A 291 -33.65 -6.76 9.55
C TRP A 291 -34.91 -6.05 10.09
N GLU A 292 -36.04 -6.76 10.13
CA GLU A 292 -37.33 -6.25 10.63
C GLU A 292 -37.56 -6.50 12.13
N SER A 293 -36.59 -7.08 12.84
CA SER A 293 -36.75 -7.41 14.26
C SER A 293 -36.45 -6.23 15.19
N GLN A 294 -36.95 -6.31 16.42
CA GLN A 294 -36.81 -5.28 17.45
C GLN A 294 -35.34 -4.88 17.64
N PHE A 295 -35.10 -3.58 17.73
CA PHE A 295 -33.80 -3.03 18.11
C PHE A 295 -33.65 -3.08 19.63
N VAL A 296 -32.49 -3.54 20.08
CA VAL A 296 -32.15 -3.72 21.49
C VAL A 296 -30.75 -3.18 21.75
N VAL A 297 -30.48 -2.78 22.99
CA VAL A 297 -29.14 -2.42 23.47
C VAL A 297 -28.58 -3.51 24.38
N GLN A 298 -27.26 -3.63 24.42
CA GLN A 298 -26.57 -4.64 25.22
C GLN A 298 -26.06 -4.05 26.53
N ILE A 299 -26.62 -4.47 27.65
CA ILE A 299 -26.17 -4.03 28.98
C ILE A 299 -25.33 -5.11 29.68
N ARG A 300 -24.68 -4.71 30.77
CA ARG A 300 -24.10 -5.61 31.78
C ARG A 300 -24.75 -5.33 33.12
N GLN A 301 -24.96 -6.37 33.91
CA GLN A 301 -25.51 -6.28 35.26
C GLN A 301 -24.88 -7.33 36.16
N VAL A 302 -24.86 -7.10 37.47
CA VAL A 302 -24.50 -8.12 38.45
C VAL A 302 -25.76 -8.90 38.84
N LYS A 303 -25.73 -10.23 38.71
CA LYS A 303 -26.75 -11.15 39.22
C LYS A 303 -26.06 -12.31 39.92
N ASP A 304 -26.49 -12.61 41.14
CA ASP A 304 -25.92 -13.69 41.98
C ASP A 304 -24.38 -13.62 42.08
N GLY A 305 -23.86 -12.40 42.26
CA GLY A 305 -22.41 -12.14 42.35
C GLY A 305 -21.64 -12.33 41.05
N LYS A 306 -22.31 -12.41 39.89
CA LYS A 306 -21.69 -12.59 38.57
C LYS A 306 -22.14 -11.51 37.60
N VAL A 307 -21.24 -11.09 36.72
CA VAL A 307 -21.61 -10.20 35.61
C VAL A 307 -22.32 -11.02 34.53
N VAL A 308 -23.52 -10.58 34.15
CA VAL A 308 -24.32 -11.16 33.06
C VAL A 308 -24.56 -10.12 31.97
N SER A 309 -24.74 -10.61 30.74
CA SER A 309 -25.09 -9.79 29.58
C SER A 309 -26.57 -9.95 29.25
N SER A 310 -27.26 -8.87 28.93
CA SER A 310 -28.67 -8.91 28.50
C SER A 310 -28.95 -7.92 27.37
N SER A 311 -29.91 -8.28 26.53
CA SER A 311 -30.51 -7.40 25.53
C SER A 311 -31.77 -6.79 26.11
N VAL A 312 -31.87 -5.47 26.12
CA VAL A 312 -33.03 -4.75 26.66
C VAL A 312 -33.56 -3.74 25.66
N ASP A 313 -34.80 -3.30 25.87
CA ASP A 313 -35.37 -2.19 25.12
C ASP A 313 -34.53 -0.91 25.36
N PRO A 314 -34.17 -0.13 24.33
CA PRO A 314 -33.36 1.08 24.49
C PRO A 314 -33.99 2.14 25.41
N GLY A 315 -35.32 2.14 25.56
CA GLY A 315 -36.05 3.05 26.45
C GLY A 315 -36.24 2.52 27.87
N SER A 316 -35.69 1.34 28.21
CA SER A 316 -35.90 0.73 29.53
C SER A 316 -35.08 1.42 30.63
N PRO A 317 -35.53 1.39 31.90
CA PRO A 317 -34.76 1.91 33.02
C PRO A 317 -33.38 1.25 33.16
N GLU A 318 -33.27 -0.04 32.81
CA GLU A 318 -32.01 -0.79 32.83
C GLU A 318 -31.02 -0.29 31.78
N ALA A 319 -31.50 0.09 30.59
CA ALA A 319 -30.67 0.74 29.57
C ALA A 319 -30.17 2.10 30.08
N GLY A 320 -31.06 2.93 30.63
CA GLY A 320 -30.71 4.25 31.15
C GLY A 320 -29.79 4.22 32.37
N ALA A 321 -29.78 3.13 33.15
CA ALA A 321 -28.85 2.96 34.26
C ALA A 321 -27.45 2.53 33.82
N PHE A 322 -27.31 1.91 32.65
CA PHE A 322 -26.06 1.35 32.17
C PHE A 322 -25.25 2.31 31.28
N TYR A 323 -25.91 3.07 30.39
CA TYR A 323 -25.29 4.00 29.44
C TYR A 323 -25.23 5.43 29.97
#